data_AF-A0A3B9VA43-F1
#
_entry.id   AF-A0A3B9VA43-F1
#
_cell.length_a   1.000
_cell.length_b   1.000
_cell.length_c   1.000
_cell.angle_alpha   90.00
_cell.angle_beta   90.00
_cell.angle_gamma   90.00
#
_symmetry.space_group_name_H-M   'P 1'
#
loop_
_entity.id
_entity.type
_entity.pdbx_description
1 polymer ?
#
loop_
_entity_poly.entity_id
_entity_poly.type
_entity_poly.pdbx_seq_one_letter_code
_entity_poly.pdbx_strand_id
1 'polypeptide(L)'
;MFRQSILFKILSIVVGISFIGFAILTYMAISQEEKNLLEERRKTSDLMAQPLLHTIYKDMLDERAEMARYLIEGMKSINGIERVQIIRSNGVEEAFQDF
;
A
#
# COMPACT_ATOMS: atom_id res chain seq x y z
N MET A 1 18.36 53.92 -17.16
CA MET A 1 18.19 52.69 -17.98
C MET A 1 19.07 51.53 -17.54
N PHE A 2 20.40 51.67 -17.36
CA PHE A 2 21.29 50.55 -16.97
C PHE A 2 20.97 49.89 -15.61
N ARG A 3 20.62 50.67 -14.58
CA ARG A 3 20.24 50.13 -13.24
C ARG A 3 18.96 49.29 -13.25
N GLN A 4 17.98 49.65 -14.08
CA GLN A 4 16.72 48.89 -14.22
C GLN A 4 16.98 47.51 -14.88
N SER A 5 17.86 47.44 -15.87
CA SER A 5 18.27 46.17 -16.51
C SER A 5 18.95 45.20 -15.53
N ILE A 6 19.84 45.73 -14.67
CA ILE A 6 20.53 44.92 -13.66
C ILE A 6 19.56 44.40 -12.61
N LEU A 7 18.66 45.25 -12.09
CA LEU A 7 17.64 44.84 -11.12
C LEU A 7 16.71 43.76 -11.69
N PHE A 8 16.32 43.87 -12.96
CA PHE A 8 15.46 42.88 -13.62
C PHE A 8 16.17 41.53 -13.82
N LYS A 9 17.47 41.54 -14.15
CA LYS A 9 18.28 40.31 -14.24
C LYS A 9 18.39 39.60 -12.88
N ILE A 10 18.67 40.36 -11.82
CA ILE A 10 18.78 39.79 -10.47
C ILE A 10 17.43 39.21 -10.03
N LEU A 11 16.32 39.95 -10.25
CA LEU A 11 14.98 39.49 -9.94
C LEU A 11 14.66 38.17 -10.67
N SER A 12 14.96 38.10 -11.97
CA SER A 12 14.71 36.89 -12.77
C SER A 12 15.51 35.68 -12.26
N ILE A 13 16.75 35.88 -11.82
CA ILE A 13 17.58 34.80 -11.28
C ILE A 13 17.02 34.33 -9.94
N VAL A 14 16.66 35.26 -9.05
CA VAL A 14 16.09 34.93 -7.73
C VAL A 14 14.77 34.17 -7.88
N VAL A 15 13.87 34.65 -8.75
CA VAL A 15 12.60 33.97 -9.03
C VAL A 15 12.83 32.59 -9.63
N GLY A 16 13.77 32.47 -10.57
CA GLY A 16 14.11 31.18 -11.20
C GLY A 16 14.62 30.15 -10.19
N ILE A 17 15.59 30.54 -9.34
CA ILE A 17 16.12 29.66 -8.30
C ILE A 17 15.05 29.30 -7.28
N SER A 18 14.19 30.25 -6.91
CA SER A 18 13.10 30.01 -5.96
C SER A 18 12.08 29.01 -6.51
N PHE A 19 11.74 29.09 -7.80
CA PHE A 19 10.87 28.12 -8.45
C PHE A 19 11.48 26.72 -8.52
N ILE A 20 12.78 26.62 -8.85
CA ILE A 20 13.47 25.32 -8.91
C ILE A 20 13.52 24.69 -7.52
N GLY A 21 13.91 25.46 -6.50
CA GLY A 21 13.95 24.99 -5.12
C GLY A 21 12.57 24.52 -4.64
N PHE A 22 11.52 25.29 -4.94
CA PHE A 22 10.15 24.92 -4.59
C PHE A 22 9.72 23.63 -5.29
N ALA A 23 9.95 23.50 -6.60
CA ALA A 23 9.60 22.31 -7.37
C ALA A 23 10.28 21.03 -6.84
N ILE A 24 11.58 21.11 -6.51
CA ILE A 24 12.32 19.97 -5.95
C ILE A 24 11.76 19.58 -4.58
N LEU A 25 11.53 20.56 -3.69
CA LEU A 25 10.99 20.30 -2.37
C LEU A 25 9.60 19.67 -2.42
N THR A 26 8.71 20.20 -3.27
CA THR A 26 7.37 19.63 -3.46
C THR A 26 7.44 18.22 -4.03
N TYR A 27 8.29 17.96 -5.02
CA TYR A 27 8.46 16.64 -5.59
C TYR A 27 8.95 15.62 -4.55
N MET A 28 9.93 16.00 -3.74
CA MET A 28 10.45 15.15 -2.66
C MET A 28 9.39 14.87 -1.60
N ALA A 29 8.62 15.89 -1.19
CA ALA A 29 7.57 15.73 -0.19
C ALA A 29 6.51 14.72 -0.66
N ILE A 30 6.02 14.86 -1.90
CA ILE A 30 5.03 13.95 -2.47
C ILE A 30 5.58 12.51 -2.54
N SER A 31 6.81 12.34 -3.04
CA SER A 31 7.41 11.00 -3.16
C SER A 31 7.63 10.33 -1.80
N GLN A 32 7.98 11.11 -0.77
CA GLN A 32 8.15 10.59 0.58
C GLN A 32 6.80 10.17 1.18
N GLU A 33 5.75 10.95 0.95
CA GLU A 33 4.42 10.68 1.46
C GLU A 33 3.80 9.45 0.80
N GLU A 34 3.96 9.28 -0.52
CA GLU A 34 3.55 8.05 -1.22
C GLU A 34 4.24 6.81 -0.65
N LYS A 35 5.56 6.87 -0.42
CA LYS A 35 6.31 5.74 0.17
C LYS A 35 5.82 5.41 1.56
N ASN A 36 5.62 6.42 2.40
CA ASN A 36 5.15 6.22 3.77
C ASN A 36 3.75 5.60 3.79
N LEU A 37 2.83 6.06 2.93
CA LEU A 37 1.49 5.50 2.82
C LEU A 37 1.49 4.05 2.34
N LEU A 38 2.36 3.70 1.38
CA LEU A 38 2.51 2.33 0.93
C LEU A 38 3.11 1.42 2.01
N GLU A 39 4.11 1.91 2.75
CA GLU A 39 4.75 1.16 3.83
C GLU A 39 3.78 0.95 5.01
N GLU A 40 3.01 1.97 5.39
CA GLU A 40 1.99 1.88 6.42
C GLU A 40 0.88 0.88 6.04
N ARG A 41 0.42 0.92 4.79
CA ARG A 41 -0.56 -0.06 4.28
C ARG A 41 0.02 -1.46 4.28
N ARG A 42 1.27 -1.64 3.85
CA ARG A 42 1.95 -2.95 3.87
C ARG A 42 2.07 -3.49 5.28
N LYS A 43 2.53 -2.68 6.22
CA LYS A 43 2.68 -3.06 7.63
C LYS A 43 1.33 -3.42 8.26
N THR A 44 0.28 -2.65 7.97
CA THR A 44 -1.08 -2.96 8.41
C THR A 44 -1.56 -4.29 7.85
N SER A 45 -1.35 -4.54 6.55
CA SER A 45 -1.67 -5.81 5.91
C SER A 45 -0.91 -6.98 6.54
N ASP A 46 0.39 -6.85 6.82
CA ASP A 46 1.19 -7.90 7.46
C ASP A 46 0.67 -8.19 8.88
N LEU A 47 0.36 -7.15 9.66
CA LEU A 47 -0.22 -7.28 11.01
C LEU A 47 -1.61 -7.92 11.01
N MET A 48 -2.42 -7.70 9.97
CA MET A 48 -3.73 -8.33 9.82
C MET A 48 -3.64 -9.75 9.25
N ALA A 49 -2.70 -10.02 8.35
CA ALA A 49 -2.51 -11.31 7.71
C ALA A 49 -2.02 -12.37 8.70
N GLN A 50 -1.10 -12.00 9.60
CA GLN A 50 -0.51 -12.93 10.58
C GLN A 50 -1.55 -13.65 11.46
N PRO A 51 -2.49 -12.96 12.14
CA PRO A 51 -3.52 -13.62 12.94
C PRO A 51 -4.53 -14.40 12.09
N LEU A 52 -4.89 -13.94 10.90
CA LEU A 52 -5.79 -14.67 9.99
C LEU A 52 -5.16 -16.00 9.56
N LEU A 53 -3.89 -15.96 9.15
CA LEU A 53 -3.11 -17.12 8.76
C LEU A 53 -2.96 -18.10 9.93
N HIS A 54 -2.68 -17.58 11.13
CA HIS A 54 -2.57 -18.40 12.34
C HIS A 54 -3.87 -19.13 12.65
N THR A 55 -5.02 -18.44 12.58
CA THR A 55 -6.35 -19.06 12.80
C THR A 55 -6.64 -20.14 11.78
N ILE A 56 -6.40 -19.88 10.48
CA ILE A 56 -6.60 -20.87 9.42
C ILE A 56 -5.71 -22.10 9.68
N TYR A 57 -4.42 -21.93 9.94
CA TYR A 57 -3.54 -23.07 10.20
C TYR A 57 -3.91 -23.83 11.46
N LYS A 58 -4.29 -23.13 12.52
CA LYS A 58 -4.72 -23.77 13.77
C LYS A 58 -5.98 -24.60 13.56
N ASP A 59 -7.02 -24.03 12.95
CA ASP A 59 -8.26 -24.76 12.66
C ASP A 59 -8.01 -25.93 11.71
N MET A 60 -7.08 -25.82 10.76
CA MET A 60 -6.69 -26.93 9.88
C MET A 60 -5.92 -28.03 10.62
N LEU A 61 -5.01 -27.68 11.54
CA LEU A 61 -4.26 -28.63 12.37
C LEU A 61 -5.15 -29.33 13.40
N ASP A 62 -6.15 -28.64 13.91
CA ASP A 62 -7.16 -29.17 14.84
C ASP A 62 -8.25 -29.99 14.12
N GLU A 63 -8.04 -30.36 12.85
CA GLU A 63 -8.98 -31.10 11.98
C GLU A 63 -10.35 -30.41 11.79
N ARG A 64 -10.43 -29.10 12.05
CA ARG A 64 -11.61 -28.24 11.91
C ARG A 64 -11.58 -27.43 10.62
N ALA A 65 -11.32 -28.08 9.49
CA ALA A 65 -11.22 -27.43 8.18
C ALA A 65 -12.48 -26.64 7.77
N GLU A 66 -13.66 -27.06 8.25
CA GLU A 66 -14.93 -26.38 8.03
C GLU A 66 -14.95 -24.97 8.66
N MET A 67 -14.24 -24.76 9.77
CA MET A 67 -14.14 -23.45 10.42
C MET A 67 -13.28 -22.47 9.63
N ALA A 68 -12.17 -22.96 9.06
CA ALA A 68 -11.38 -22.18 8.11
C ALA A 68 -12.23 -21.81 6.89
N ARG A 69 -13.01 -22.76 6.35
CA ARG A 69 -13.94 -22.52 5.23
C ARG A 69 -15.00 -21.46 5.56
N TYR A 70 -15.63 -21.56 6.73
CA TYR A 70 -16.61 -20.58 7.21
C TYR A 70 -16.00 -19.17 7.33
N LEU A 71 -14.78 -19.06 7.85
CA LEU A 71 -14.07 -17.79 7.96
C LEU A 71 -13.82 -17.16 6.59
N ILE A 72 -13.41 -17.96 5.59
CA ILE A 72 -13.15 -17.50 4.22
C ILE A 72 -14.44 -17.04 3.52
N GLU A 73 -15.52 -17.82 3.62
CA GLU A 73 -16.83 -17.45 3.09
C GLU A 73 -17.37 -16.19 3.78
N GLY A 74 -17.17 -16.07 5.09
CA GLY A 74 -17.47 -14.85 5.85
C GLY A 74 -16.73 -13.64 5.30
N MET A 75 -15.44 -13.77 4.99
CA MET A 75 -14.66 -12.69 4.38
C MET A 75 -15.18 -12.30 2.99
N LYS A 76 -15.62 -13.25 2.15
CA LYS A 76 -16.21 -12.92 0.84
C LYS A 76 -17.47 -12.06 0.94
N SER A 77 -18.20 -12.14 2.06
CA SER A 77 -19.44 -11.40 2.28
C SER A 77 -19.25 -9.95 2.77
N ILE A 78 -18.03 -9.54 3.09
CA ILE A 78 -17.74 -8.20 3.62
C ILE A 78 -17.80 -7.17 2.49
N ASN A 79 -18.59 -6.11 2.68
CA ASN A 79 -18.67 -4.98 1.74
C ASN A 79 -17.28 -4.35 1.49
N GLY A 80 -16.89 -4.27 0.23
CA GLY A 80 -15.59 -3.74 -0.20
C GLY A 80 -14.53 -4.81 -0.49
N ILE A 81 -14.83 -6.09 -0.28
CA ILE A 81 -13.96 -7.20 -0.70
C ILE A 81 -14.40 -7.69 -2.08
N GLU A 82 -13.54 -7.53 -3.08
CA GLU A 82 -13.81 -7.99 -4.46
C GLU A 82 -13.48 -9.46 -4.68
N ARG A 83 -12.45 -9.98 -3.98
CA ARG A 83 -11.95 -11.34 -4.16
C ARG A 83 -11.26 -11.85 -2.91
N VAL A 84 -11.55 -13.10 -2.55
CA VAL A 84 -10.81 -13.87 -1.54
C VAL A 84 -10.37 -15.17 -2.19
N GLN A 85 -9.06 -15.43 -2.16
CA GLN A 85 -8.43 -16.64 -2.69
C GLN A 85 -7.43 -17.17 -1.67
N ILE A 86 -7.28 -18.50 -1.64
CA ILE A 86 -6.23 -19.14 -0.86
C ILE A 86 -5.26 -19.79 -1.81
N ILE A 87 -4.02 -19.32 -1.72
CA ILE A 87 -2.89 -19.82 -2.48
C ILE A 87 -1.99 -20.54 -1.50
N ARG A 88 -1.79 -21.83 -1.73
CA ARG A 88 -0.85 -22.62 -0.91
C ARG A 88 0.59 -22.21 -1.24
N SER A 89 1.54 -22.50 -0.35
CA SER A 89 2.97 -22.24 -0.55
C SER A 89 3.58 -22.83 -1.83
N ASN A 90 2.92 -23.81 -2.44
CA ASN A 90 3.29 -24.40 -3.73
C ASN A 90 2.69 -23.69 -4.95
N GLY A 91 2.01 -22.55 -4.76
CA GLY A 91 1.41 -21.75 -5.84
C GLY A 91 0.08 -22.26 -6.38
N VAL A 92 -0.52 -23.29 -5.76
CA VAL A 92 -1.79 -23.87 -6.22
C VAL A 92 -2.98 -23.13 -5.57
N GLU A 93 -3.92 -22.66 -6.40
CA GLU A 93 -5.15 -21.96 -6.02
C GLU A 93 -6.32 -22.93 -5.70
N GLU A 94 -6.10 -23.98 -4.90
CA GLU A 94 -7.10 -25.05 -4.72
C GLU A 94 -7.29 -25.50 -3.27
N ALA A 95 -7.21 -24.58 -2.29
CA ALA A 95 -7.37 -25.01 -0.89
C ALA A 95 -8.79 -25.47 -0.51
N PHE A 96 -9.83 -25.18 -1.31
CA PHE A 96 -11.24 -25.53 -1.02
C PHE A 96 -12.09 -25.72 -2.30
N GLN A 97 -11.58 -26.42 -3.32
CA GLN A 97 -12.45 -26.86 -4.41
C GLN A 97 -13.21 -28.13 -3.97
N ASP A 98 -14.53 -28.03 -3.86
CA ASP A 98 -15.38 -29.22 -3.84
C ASP A 98 -15.42 -29.77 -5.28
N PHE A 99 -14.95 -31.00 -5.48
CA PHE A 99 -15.24 -31.79 -6.68
C PHE A 99 -16.54 -32.57 -6.49
#